data_AF-A0AA37RCZ8-F1
#
_entry.id   AF-A0AA37RCZ8-F1
#
_cell.length_a   1.000
_cell.length_b   1.000
_cell.length_c   1.000
_cell.angle_alpha   90.00
_cell.angle_beta   90.00
_cell.angle_gamma   90.00
#
_symmetry.space_group_name_H-M   'P 1'
#
loop_
_entity.id
_entity.type
_entity.pdbx_description
1 polymer ?
#
loop_
_entity_poly.entity_id
_entity_poly.type
_entity_poly.pdbx_seq_one_letter_code
_entity_poly.pdbx_strand_id
1 'polypeptide(L)'
;MGTVRMDAEAVRALADRVLDGADRLDEIRWPTLASAAVAGSAVGTATEAESVQDRVADVAARMRAWASAVRTSVAAIERAELDHRSRLDGSR
;
A
#
# COMPACT_ATOMS: atom_id res chain seq x y z
N MET A 1 8.94 -19.11 24.24
CA MET A 1 8.60 -18.19 23.12
C MET A 1 7.31 -18.69 22.50
N GLY A 2 6.20 -17.97 22.67
CA GLY A 2 4.95 -18.31 21.98
C GLY A 2 5.06 -17.93 20.52
N THR A 3 4.96 -18.90 19.62
CA THR A 3 4.90 -18.64 18.18
C THR A 3 3.56 -17.97 17.90
N VAL A 4 3.58 -16.65 17.63
CA VAL A 4 2.43 -15.97 17.04
C VAL A 4 2.25 -16.57 15.65
N ARG A 5 1.31 -17.50 15.51
CA ARG A 5 0.94 -18.06 14.21
C ARG A 5 0.19 -16.97 13.45
N MET A 6 0.92 -16.26 12.59
CA MET A 6 0.36 -15.26 11.72
C MET A 6 -0.66 -15.93 10.78
N ASP A 7 -1.88 -15.42 10.76
CA ASP A 7 -2.87 -15.83 9.78
C ASP A 7 -2.51 -15.22 8.41
N ALA A 8 -1.76 -15.99 7.62
CA ALA A 8 -1.29 -15.59 6.30
C ALA A 8 -2.43 -15.23 5.35
N GLU A 9 -3.59 -15.88 5.48
CA GLU A 9 -4.77 -15.59 4.67
C GLU A 9 -5.37 -14.24 5.05
N ALA A 10 -5.57 -13.98 6.35
CA ALA A 10 -6.08 -12.69 6.82
C ALA A 10 -5.16 -11.52 6.44
N VAL A 11 -3.84 -11.72 6.51
CA VAL A 11 -2.85 -10.71 6.15
C VAL A 11 -2.84 -10.45 4.64
N ARG A 12 -2.95 -11.49 3.79
CA ARG A 12 -3.12 -11.31 2.34
C ARG A 12 -4.40 -10.55 2.01
N ALA A 13 -5.52 -10.94 2.61
CA ALA A 13 -6.79 -10.27 2.39
C ALA A 13 -6.74 -8.78 2.79
N LEU A 14 -5.96 -8.42 3.82
CA LEU A 14 -5.72 -7.03 4.16
C LEU A 14 -4.88 -6.31 3.11
N ALA A 15 -3.80 -6.94 2.63
CA ALA A 15 -2.97 -6.38 1.55
C ALA A 15 -3.79 -6.13 0.28
N ASP A 16 -4.70 -7.04 -0.07
CA ASP A 16 -5.58 -6.92 -1.22
C ASP A 16 -6.55 -5.73 -1.07
N ARG A 17 -7.19 -5.60 0.10
CA ARG A 17 -8.07 -4.44 0.38
C ARG A 17 -7.33 -3.10 0.32
N VAL A 18 -6.07 -3.06 0.74
CA VAL A 18 -5.25 -1.84 0.66
C VAL A 18 -4.89 -1.52 -0.79
N LEU A 19 -4.61 -2.53 -1.62
CA LEU A 19 -4.40 -2.32 -3.06
C LEU A 19 -5.66 -1.79 -3.74
N ASP A 20 -6.82 -2.41 -3.48
CA ASP A 20 -8.10 -1.93 -4.01
C ASP A 20 -8.38 -0.47 -3.58
N GLY A 21 -8.04 -0.12 -2.35
CA GLY A 21 -8.13 1.24 -1.84
C GLY A 21 -7.22 2.23 -2.58
N ALA A 22 -6.01 1.81 -2.93
CA ALA A 22 -5.07 2.64 -3.70
C ALA A 22 -5.57 2.86 -5.14
N ASP A 23 -6.13 1.83 -5.77
CA ASP A 23 -6.66 1.93 -7.13
C ASP A 23 -7.88 2.87 -7.20
N ARG A 24 -8.75 2.82 -6.19
CA ARG A 24 -9.88 3.77 -6.08
C ARG A 24 -9.44 5.23 -5.91
N LEU A 25 -8.27 5.48 -5.31
CA LEU A 25 -7.75 6.86 -5.19
C LEU A 25 -7.34 7.42 -6.55
N ASP A 26 -6.85 6.57 -7.47
CA ASP A 26 -6.48 6.97 -8.83
C ASP A 26 -7.70 7.21 -9.74
N GLU A 27 -8.86 6.64 -9.39
CA GLU A 27 -10.13 6.88 -10.11
C GLU A 27 -10.75 8.26 -9.81
N ILE A 28 -10.30 8.94 -8.74
CA ILE A 28 -10.84 10.24 -8.37
C ILE A 28 -10.39 11.30 -9.37
N ARG A 29 -11.35 11.91 -10.07
CA ARG A 29 -11.07 13.11 -10.88
C ARG A 29 -10.94 14.33 -9.99
N TRP A 30 -9.70 14.77 -9.79
CA TRP A 30 -9.39 15.99 -9.07
C TRP A 30 -9.70 17.22 -9.94
N PRO A 31 -10.43 18.22 -9.42
CA PRO A 31 -10.61 19.47 -10.13
C PRO A 31 -9.26 20.20 -10.25
N THR A 32 -8.75 20.33 -11.47
CA THR A 32 -7.54 21.10 -11.74
C THR A 32 -7.91 22.57 -11.90
N LEU A 33 -7.58 23.39 -10.90
CA LEU A 33 -7.64 24.85 -11.04
C LEU A 33 -6.34 25.33 -11.68
N ALA A 34 -6.44 25.94 -12.86
CA ALA A 34 -5.28 26.60 -13.47
C ALA A 34 -4.87 27.78 -12.58
N SER A 35 -3.66 27.77 -12.02
CA SER A 35 -3.17 28.84 -11.14
C SER A 35 -3.24 30.22 -11.81
N ALA A 36 -3.01 30.26 -13.13
CA ALA A 36 -3.14 31.47 -13.95
C ALA A 36 -4.57 32.05 -13.95
N ALA A 37 -5.61 31.23 -13.76
CA ALA A 37 -6.99 31.69 -13.70
C ALA A 37 -7.36 32.31 -12.34
N VAL A 38 -6.54 32.11 -11.30
CA VAL A 38 -6.73 32.64 -9.94
C VAL A 38 -5.54 33.46 -9.43
N ALA A 39 -4.69 33.93 -10.37
CA ALA A 39 -3.49 34.69 -10.08
C ALA A 39 -3.80 35.96 -9.28
N GLY A 40 -3.01 36.21 -8.22
CA GLY A 40 -3.20 37.36 -7.32
C GLY A 40 -4.27 37.16 -6.23
N SER A 41 -4.95 36.01 -6.20
CA SER A 41 -5.83 35.63 -5.09
C SER A 41 -5.10 34.74 -4.07
N ALA A 42 -5.62 34.69 -2.84
CA ALA A 42 -5.15 33.73 -1.83
C ALA A 42 -5.30 32.26 -2.27
N VAL A 43 -6.20 31.98 -3.22
CA VAL A 43 -6.38 30.65 -3.82
C VAL A 43 -5.25 30.33 -4.79
N GLY A 44 -4.71 31.33 -5.50
CA GLY A 44 -3.56 31.15 -6.39
C GLY A 44 -2.30 30.69 -5.65
N THR A 45 -2.02 31.27 -4.48
CA THR A 45 -0.92 30.83 -3.61
C THR A 45 -1.12 29.41 -3.06
N ALA A 46 -2.37 28.98 -2.85
CA ALA A 46 -2.66 27.61 -2.44
C ALA A 46 -2.48 26.59 -3.57
N THR A 47 -2.70 26.99 -4.84
CA THR A 47 -2.44 26.16 -6.01
C THR A 47 -0.96 26.06 -6.39
N GLU A 48 -0.10 26.94 -5.88
CA GLU A 48 1.36 26.85 -6.04
C GLU A 48 2.02 25.88 -5.05
N ALA A 49 1.33 25.54 -3.95
CA ALA A 49 1.74 24.45 -3.05
C ALA A 49 1.43 23.08 -3.67
N GLU A 50 2.11 22.02 -3.19
CA GLU A 50 1.90 20.63 -3.64
C GLU A 50 0.40 20.33 -3.73
N SER A 51 -0.06 19.89 -4.90
CA SER A 51 -1.49 19.76 -5.14
C SER A 51 -2.04 18.59 -4.31
N VAL A 52 -3.33 18.67 -3.94
CA VAL A 52 -4.02 17.54 -3.28
C VAL A 52 -3.91 16.27 -4.13
N GLN A 53 -3.89 16.40 -5.46
CA GLN A 53 -3.69 15.30 -6.39
C GLN A 53 -2.31 14.65 -6.20
N ASP A 54 -1.23 15.43 -6.14
CA ASP A 54 0.13 14.91 -5.92
C ASP A 54 0.23 14.19 -4.57
N ARG A 55 -0.38 14.78 -3.53
CA ARG A 55 -0.38 14.18 -2.20
C ARG A 55 -1.14 12.85 -2.15
N VAL A 56 -2.27 12.76 -2.84
CA VAL A 56 -3.04 11.52 -2.94
C VAL A 56 -2.28 10.46 -3.74
N ALA A 57 -1.61 10.86 -4.82
CA ALA A 57 -0.78 9.95 -5.60
C ALA A 57 0.38 9.35 -4.76
N ASP A 58 1.03 10.15 -3.91
CA ASP A 58 2.04 9.65 -2.95
C ASP A 58 1.44 8.67 -1.95
N VAL A 59 0.24 8.95 -1.42
CA VAL A 59 -0.47 8.02 -0.52
C VAL A 59 -0.77 6.70 -1.22
N ALA A 60 -1.33 6.73 -2.44
CA ALA A 60 -1.62 5.54 -3.22
C ALA A 60 -0.35 4.73 -3.53
N ALA A 61 0.76 5.40 -3.87
CA ALA A 61 2.06 4.75 -4.08
C ALA A 61 2.55 4.04 -2.81
N ARG A 62 2.44 4.67 -1.65
CA ARG A 62 2.83 4.07 -0.36
C ARG A 62 1.96 2.87 0.00
N MET A 63 0.66 2.94 -0.26
CA MET A 63 -0.27 1.82 -0.05
C MET A 63 0.13 0.60 -0.90
N ARG A 64 0.46 0.82 -2.18
CA ARG A 64 0.94 -0.23 -3.09
C ARG A 64 2.27 -0.84 -2.63
N ALA A 65 3.22 0.01 -2.23
CA ALA A 65 4.51 -0.45 -1.73
C ALA A 65 4.35 -1.31 -0.46
N TRP A 66 3.51 -0.88 0.47
CA TRP A 66 3.21 -1.64 1.68
C TRP A 66 2.58 -3.00 1.35
N ALA A 67 1.54 -3.03 0.51
CA ALA A 67 0.87 -4.28 0.17
C ALA A 67 1.81 -5.27 -0.55
N SER A 68 2.70 -4.78 -1.41
CA SER A 68 3.75 -5.57 -2.04
C SER A 68 4.70 -6.18 -0.99
N ALA A 69 5.22 -5.36 -0.07
CA ALA A 69 6.12 -5.81 0.99
C ALA A 69 5.48 -6.87 1.89
N VAL A 70 4.19 -6.72 2.22
CA VAL A 70 3.42 -7.69 2.99
C VAL A 70 3.32 -9.03 2.26
N ARG A 71 2.93 -9.03 0.98
CA ARG A 71 2.82 -10.26 0.17
C ARG A 71 4.17 -11.01 0.10
N THR A 72 5.27 -10.27 -0.11
CA THR A 72 6.62 -10.85 -0.12
C THR A 72 6.98 -11.46 1.24
N SER A 73 6.66 -10.78 2.32
CA SER A 73 6.95 -11.23 3.69
C SER A 73 6.17 -12.50 4.03
N VAL A 74 4.88 -12.54 3.71
CA VAL A 74 4.03 -13.73 3.91
C VAL A 74 4.58 -14.94 3.13
N ALA A 75 4.93 -14.75 1.86
CA ALA A 75 5.49 -15.82 1.03
C ALA A 75 6.84 -16.35 1.57
N ALA A 76 7.68 -15.47 2.13
CA ALA A 76 8.94 -15.86 2.74
C ALA A 76 8.72 -16.69 4.02
N ILE A 77 7.76 -16.28 4.87
CA ILE A 77 7.41 -16.99 6.11
C ILE A 77 6.86 -18.39 5.79
N GLU A 78 5.92 -18.51 4.86
CA GLU A 78 5.37 -19.83 4.48
C GLU A 78 6.43 -20.77 3.91
N ARG A 79 7.36 -20.24 3.12
CA ARG A 79 8.49 -21.03 2.60
C ARG A 79 9.39 -21.52 3.74
N ALA A 80 9.65 -20.69 4.74
CA ALA A 80 10.43 -21.09 5.91
C ALA A 80 9.70 -22.15 6.75
N GLU A 81 8.38 -22.04 6.91
CA GLU A 81 7.56 -23.03 7.60
C GLU A 81 7.53 -24.39 6.87
N LEU A 82 7.45 -24.36 5.53
CA LEU A 82 7.50 -25.56 4.69
C LEU A 82 8.86 -26.25 4.81
N ASP A 83 9.97 -25.51 4.67
CA ASP A 83 11.33 -26.05 4.82
C ASP A 83 11.52 -26.67 6.21
N HIS A 84 11.08 -25.96 7.26
CA HIS A 84 11.16 -26.47 8.63
C HIS A 84 10.41 -27.79 8.79
N ARG A 85 9.18 -27.90 8.25
CA ARG A 85 8.38 -29.12 8.33
C ARG A 85 9.03 -30.29 7.57
N SER A 86 9.52 -30.05 6.35
CA SER A 86 10.22 -31.06 5.56
C SER A 86 11.46 -31.62 6.28
N ARG A 87 12.21 -30.76 6.99
CA ARG A 87 13.37 -31.20 7.80
C ARG A 87 12.98 -32.05 9.00
N LEU A 88 11.85 -31.76 9.64
CA LEU A 88 11.35 -32.55 10.76
C LEU A 88 10.83 -33.92 10.30
N ASP A 89 10.14 -33.98 9.16
CA ASP A 89 9.60 -35.24 8.62
C ASP A 89 10.69 -36.14 8.03
N GLY A 90 11.77 -35.58 7.48
CA GLY A 90 12.93 -36.33 6.98
C GLY A 90 13.92 -36.82 8.05
N SER A 91 13.71 -36.47 9.32
CA SER A 91 14.54 -36.88 10.46
C SER A 91 13.95 -38.05 11.26
N ARG A 92 12.89 -38.70 10.76
CA ARG A 92 12.21 -39.87 11.34
C ARG A 92 12.48 -41.13 10.51
#